data_AF-A0A3A2Z5T6-F1
#
_entry.id   AF-A0A3A2Z5T6-F1
#
_cell.length_a   1.000
_cell.length_b   1.000
_cell.length_c   1.000
_cell.angle_alpha   90.00
_cell.angle_beta   90.00
_cell.angle_gamma   90.00
#
_symmetry.space_group_name_H-M   'P 1'
#
loop_
_entity.id
_entity.type
_entity.pdbx_description
1 polymer ?
#
loop_
_entity_poly.entity_id
_entity_poly.type
_entity_poly.pdbx_seq_one_letter_code
_entity_poly.pdbx_strand_id
1 'polypeptide(L)'
;MTSQTQQQLPSHLDPSTYPRTVTHPPNTHLTLTYSPLDANTALSKISSPSAGANVLFLGTTRNSFEGRPVTELSYTSYPTLAFKTLENIASDAVKKHSLLGIYIAHRLGSVPIGEASIVVAVSAGHRGPAWRAGEEVLEA
;
A
#
# COMPACT_ATOMS: atom_id res chain seq x y z
N MET A 1 -1.55 -17.74 -44.12
CA MET A 1 -1.46 -16.61 -43.19
C MET A 1 -2.19 -17.01 -41.92
N THR A 2 -1.48 -17.62 -40.97
CA THR A 2 -2.04 -18.02 -39.68
C THR A 2 -2.11 -16.78 -38.79
N SER A 3 -3.32 -16.30 -38.55
CA SER A 3 -3.64 -15.24 -37.60
C SER A 3 -3.29 -15.70 -36.20
N GLN A 4 -2.15 -15.22 -35.68
CA GLN A 4 -1.78 -15.38 -34.27
C GLN A 4 -2.83 -14.64 -33.44
N THR A 5 -3.66 -15.39 -32.71
CA THR A 5 -4.56 -14.85 -31.70
C THR A 5 -3.67 -14.28 -30.61
N GLN A 6 -3.57 -12.95 -30.51
CA GLN A 6 -2.95 -12.29 -29.35
C GLN A 6 -3.71 -12.77 -28.12
N GLN A 7 -3.07 -13.63 -27.32
CA GLN A 7 -3.61 -14.03 -26.03
C GLN A 7 -3.61 -12.78 -25.14
N GLN A 8 -4.79 -12.19 -24.99
CA GLN A 8 -5.00 -11.06 -24.10
C GLN A 8 -4.69 -11.52 -22.67
N LEU A 9 -3.69 -10.90 -22.04
CA LEU A 9 -3.34 -11.15 -20.65
C LEU A 9 -4.60 -10.97 -19.78
N PRO A 10 -4.89 -11.88 -18.84
CA PRO A 10 -5.94 -11.68 -17.86
C PRO A 10 -5.78 -10.30 -17.22
N SER A 11 -6.87 -9.54 -17.03
CA SER A 11 -6.79 -8.14 -16.60
C SER A 11 -5.94 -7.92 -15.35
N HIS A 12 -5.93 -8.87 -14.41
CA HIS A 12 -5.13 -8.83 -13.20
C HIS A 12 -3.61 -8.97 -13.40
N LEU A 13 -3.19 -9.50 -14.56
CA LEU A 13 -1.80 -9.62 -15.01
C LEU A 13 -1.40 -8.51 -15.98
N ASP A 14 -2.32 -7.63 -16.39
CA ASP A 14 -2.06 -6.51 -17.29
C ASP A 14 -1.65 -5.26 -16.48
N PRO A 15 -0.37 -4.82 -16.58
CA PRO A 15 0.11 -3.63 -15.87
C PRO A 15 -0.61 -2.33 -16.26
N SER A 16 -1.23 -2.26 -17.45
CA SER A 16 -1.99 -1.09 -17.90
C SER A 16 -3.26 -0.84 -17.08
N THR A 17 -3.71 -1.86 -16.34
CA THR A 17 -4.86 -1.75 -15.44
C THR A 17 -4.50 -1.16 -14.07
N TYR A 18 -3.27 -0.66 -13.89
CA TYR A 18 -2.74 -0.08 -12.66
C TYR A 18 -2.42 1.42 -12.85
N PRO A 19 -2.48 2.24 -11.78
CA PRO A 19 -2.76 1.87 -10.39
C PRO A 19 -4.20 1.42 -10.19
N ARG A 20 -4.38 0.36 -9.40
CA ARG A 20 -5.69 -0.03 -8.90
C ARG A 20 -5.84 0.58 -7.53
N THR A 21 -6.88 1.38 -7.33
CA THR A 21 -7.17 1.98 -6.04
C THR A 21 -8.61 1.69 -5.66
N VAL A 22 -8.81 1.25 -4.42
CA VAL A 22 -10.12 1.07 -3.80
C VAL A 22 -10.23 2.07 -2.65
N THR A 23 -11.37 2.74 -2.55
CA THR A 23 -11.64 3.72 -1.50
C THR A 23 -12.91 3.40 -0.74
N HIS A 24 -12.84 3.46 0.59
CA HIS A 24 -13.97 3.15 1.48
C HIS A 24 -14.12 4.21 2.58
N PRO A 25 -15.33 4.41 3.14
CA PRO A 25 -15.50 5.17 4.37
C PRO A 25 -15.06 4.37 5.62
N PRO A 26 -14.52 5.04 6.66
CA PRO A 26 -14.03 6.41 6.65
C PRO A 26 -12.70 6.49 5.87
N ASN A 27 -12.52 7.56 5.08
CA ASN A 27 -11.30 7.98 4.37
C ASN A 27 -10.18 6.92 4.21
N THR A 28 -10.52 5.78 3.60
CA THR A 28 -9.65 4.61 3.41
C THR A 28 -9.23 4.55 1.96
N HIS A 29 -7.93 4.39 1.69
CA HIS A 29 -7.37 4.31 0.35
C HIS A 29 -6.42 3.11 0.28
N LEU A 30 -6.73 2.15 -0.58
CA LEU A 30 -5.94 0.94 -0.78
C LEU A 30 -5.47 0.91 -2.22
N THR A 31 -4.16 0.87 -2.45
CA THR A 31 -3.58 0.99 -3.79
C THR A 31 -2.58 -0.12 -4.08
N LEU A 32 -2.69 -0.73 -5.26
CA LEU A 32 -1.62 -1.51 -5.89
C LEU A 32 -1.16 -0.77 -7.13
N THR A 33 0.15 -0.67 -7.35
CA THR A 33 0.70 0.09 -8.48
C THR A 33 2.07 -0.43 -8.92
N TYR A 34 2.44 -0.20 -10.18
CA TYR A 34 3.82 -0.42 -10.67
C TYR A 34 4.67 0.87 -10.62
N SER A 35 4.06 2.02 -10.32
CA SER A 35 4.75 3.30 -10.20
C SER A 35 5.40 3.48 -8.81
N PRO A 36 6.44 4.31 -8.69
CA PRO A 36 6.97 4.71 -7.38
C PRO A 36 5.91 5.26 -6.44
N LEU A 37 6.06 4.99 -5.15
CA LEU A 37 5.13 5.44 -4.12
C LEU A 37 5.55 6.83 -3.61
N ASP A 38 4.58 7.70 -3.34
CA ASP A 38 4.82 9.06 -2.85
C ASP A 38 4.24 9.26 -1.44
N ALA A 39 5.14 9.61 -0.51
CA ALA A 39 4.81 9.84 0.90
C ALA A 39 3.83 11.01 1.09
N ASN A 40 4.01 12.08 0.33
CA ASN A 40 3.18 13.28 0.47
C ASN A 40 1.74 13.03 0.03
N THR A 41 1.55 12.27 -1.06
CA THR A 41 0.25 11.80 -1.50
C THR A 41 -0.45 11.03 -0.40
N ALA A 42 0.22 10.05 0.23
CA ALA A 42 -0.36 9.28 1.32
C ALA A 42 -0.80 10.18 2.50
N LEU A 43 0.08 11.06 2.99
CA LEU A 43 -0.22 12.01 4.07
C LEU A 43 -1.38 12.95 3.73
N SER A 44 -1.41 13.48 2.50
CA SER A 44 -2.47 14.39 2.06
C SER A 44 -3.84 13.71 2.03
N LYS A 45 -3.89 12.43 1.64
CA LYS A 45 -5.12 11.65 1.52
C LYS A 45 -5.75 11.37 2.88
N ILE A 46 -4.95 11.08 3.91
CA ILE A 46 -5.46 10.74 5.26
C ILE A 46 -5.69 11.97 6.15
N SER A 47 -5.16 13.13 5.78
CA SER A 47 -5.22 14.35 6.60
C SER A 47 -6.66 14.78 6.85
N SER A 48 -6.94 15.25 8.06
CA SER A 48 -8.27 15.70 8.47
C SER A 48 -8.16 16.83 9.50
N PRO A 49 -9.06 17.83 9.48
CA PRO A 49 -9.12 18.86 10.53
C PRO A 49 -9.33 18.28 11.94
N SER A 50 -9.90 17.07 12.04
CA SER A 50 -10.12 16.37 13.32
C SER A 50 -8.93 15.51 13.75
N ALA A 51 -7.89 15.38 12.91
CA ALA A 51 -6.73 14.56 13.20
C ALA A 51 -5.64 15.37 13.92
N GLY A 52 -5.38 15.03 15.18
CA GLY A 52 -4.24 15.57 15.94
C GLY A 52 -2.92 14.84 15.67
N ALA A 53 -2.95 13.74 14.93
CA ALA A 53 -1.74 12.99 14.54
C ALA A 53 -1.91 12.31 13.18
N ASN A 54 -0.85 12.35 12.38
CA ASN A 54 -0.67 11.57 11.16
C ASN A 54 0.63 10.78 11.33
N VAL A 55 0.60 9.48 11.10
CA VAL A 55 1.76 8.58 11.17
C VAL A 55 1.97 7.97 9.79
N LEU A 56 3.21 7.97 9.33
CA LEU A 56 3.62 7.42 8.04
C LEU A 56 4.72 6.39 8.27
N PHE A 57 4.60 5.27 7.58
CA PHE A 57 5.64 4.27 7.41
C PHE A 57 5.95 4.10 5.92
N LEU A 58 7.25 4.01 5.62
CA LEU A 58 7.79 3.66 4.31
C LEU A 58 8.65 2.40 4.47
N GLY A 59 8.25 1.30 3.83
CA GLY A 59 9.09 0.11 3.74
C GLY A 59 9.97 0.21 2.50
N THR A 60 11.28 0.36 2.70
CA THR A 60 12.24 0.56 1.60
C THR A 60 13.13 -0.65 1.37
N THR A 61 13.48 -0.94 0.10
CA THR A 61 14.43 -2.00 -0.22
C THR A 61 15.80 -1.72 0.38
N ARG A 62 16.30 -2.65 1.20
CA ARG A 62 17.66 -2.61 1.75
C ARG A 62 18.67 -3.18 0.75
N ASN A 63 19.93 -2.79 0.88
CA ASN A 63 21.02 -3.26 0.00
C ASN A 63 21.58 -4.64 0.36
N SER A 64 21.04 -5.33 1.37
CA SER A 64 21.52 -6.64 1.80
C SER A 64 20.43 -7.50 2.41
N PHE A 65 20.60 -8.82 2.28
CA PHE A 65 19.78 -9.84 2.91
C PHE A 65 20.64 -11.07 3.24
N GLU A 66 20.68 -11.49 4.51
CA GLU A 66 21.49 -12.63 4.99
C GLU A 66 22.97 -12.54 4.57
N GLY A 67 23.56 -11.35 4.65
CA GLY A 67 24.96 -11.10 4.28
C GLY A 67 25.24 -11.07 2.77
N ARG A 68 24.22 -11.21 1.92
CA ARG A 68 24.33 -11.12 0.46
C ARG A 68 23.89 -9.73 -0.03
N PRO A 69 24.57 -9.16 -1.04
CA PRO A 69 24.14 -7.90 -1.65
C PRO A 69 22.82 -8.09 -2.41
N VAL A 70 21.95 -7.09 -2.33
CA VAL A 70 20.65 -7.01 -3.02
C VAL A 70 20.66 -5.79 -3.92
N THR A 71 20.16 -5.93 -5.15
CA THR A 71 20.00 -4.80 -6.10
C THR A 71 18.58 -4.26 -6.13
N GLU A 72 17.60 -5.14 -5.98
CA GLU A 72 16.17 -4.81 -5.97
C GLU A 72 15.38 -5.94 -5.32
N LEU A 73 14.12 -5.66 -4.99
CA LEU A 73 13.10 -6.66 -4.69
C LEU A 73 12.06 -6.66 -5.80
N SER A 74 11.50 -7.83 -6.12
CA SER A 74 10.42 -7.96 -7.10
C SER A 74 9.15 -8.45 -6.43
N TYR A 75 8.05 -7.73 -6.63
CA TYR A 75 6.77 -8.00 -5.97
C TYR A 75 5.69 -8.37 -6.98
N THR A 76 4.93 -9.40 -6.69
CA THR A 76 3.76 -9.83 -7.47
C THR A 76 2.55 -9.98 -6.56
N SER A 77 1.36 -9.81 -7.10
CA SER A 77 0.12 -9.90 -6.34
C SER A 77 -0.96 -10.63 -7.15
N TYR A 78 -1.81 -11.37 -6.46
CA TYR A 78 -3.15 -11.71 -6.96
C TYR A 78 -4.13 -10.63 -6.47
N PRO A 79 -4.48 -9.63 -7.29
CA PRO A 79 -5.06 -8.37 -6.82
C PRO A 79 -6.39 -8.54 -6.09
N THR A 80 -7.24 -9.46 -6.55
CA THR A 80 -8.54 -9.71 -5.94
C THR A 80 -8.40 -10.15 -4.48
N LEU A 81 -7.48 -11.09 -4.20
CA LEU A 81 -7.22 -11.54 -2.84
C LEU A 81 -6.47 -10.49 -2.02
N ALA A 82 -5.51 -9.79 -2.65
CA ALA A 82 -4.75 -8.73 -2.00
C ALA A 82 -5.68 -7.61 -1.51
N PHE A 83 -6.58 -7.09 -2.36
CA PHE A 83 -7.55 -6.07 -1.94
C PHE A 83 -8.46 -6.57 -0.83
N LYS A 84 -9.01 -7.79 -0.94
CA LYS A 84 -9.83 -8.36 0.13
C LYS A 84 -9.09 -8.42 1.48
N THR A 85 -7.80 -8.75 1.46
CA THR A 85 -6.97 -8.81 2.66
C THR A 85 -6.71 -7.41 3.22
N LEU A 86 -6.30 -6.47 2.36
CA LEU A 86 -6.07 -5.07 2.74
C LEU A 86 -7.33 -4.39 3.28
N GLU A 87 -8.49 -4.68 2.71
CA GLU A 87 -9.78 -4.19 3.20
C GLU A 87 -10.09 -4.68 4.61
N ASN A 88 -9.84 -5.95 4.92
CA ASN A 88 -10.02 -6.50 6.25
C ASN A 88 -9.08 -5.82 7.26
N ILE A 89 -7.78 -5.76 6.94
CA ILE A 89 -6.76 -5.11 7.78
C ILE A 89 -7.15 -3.65 8.06
N ALA A 90 -7.51 -2.89 7.02
CA ALA A 90 -7.88 -1.49 7.17
C ALA A 90 -9.16 -1.32 8.00
N SER A 91 -10.19 -2.14 7.73
CA SER A 91 -11.45 -2.12 8.47
C SER A 91 -11.25 -2.40 9.96
N ASP A 92 -10.42 -3.38 10.29
CA ASP A 92 -10.13 -3.75 11.68
C ASP A 92 -9.33 -2.64 12.39
N ALA A 93 -8.29 -2.11 11.76
CA ALA A 93 -7.50 -1.02 12.31
C ALA A 93 -8.33 0.26 12.53
N VAL A 94 -9.17 0.62 11.55
CA VAL A 94 -10.08 1.77 11.64
C VAL A 94 -11.02 1.63 12.83
N LYS A 95 -11.69 0.48 12.95
CA LYS A 95 -12.65 0.24 14.04
C LYS A 95 -11.94 0.23 15.40
N LYS A 96 -10.83 -0.47 15.52
CA LYS A 96 -10.12 -0.69 16.78
C LYS A 96 -9.49 0.59 17.32
N HIS A 97 -8.91 1.42 16.45
CA HIS A 97 -8.16 2.62 16.85
C HIS A 97 -8.90 3.94 16.60
N SER A 98 -10.15 3.86 16.12
CA SER A 98 -10.96 5.04 15.75
C SER A 98 -10.21 5.96 14.78
N LEU A 99 -9.64 5.38 13.73
CA LEU A 99 -8.91 6.14 12.72
C LEU A 99 -9.84 7.06 11.93
N LEU A 100 -9.30 8.22 11.56
CA LEU A 100 -9.97 9.20 10.71
C LEU A 100 -9.63 9.02 9.23
N GLY A 101 -8.52 8.33 8.95
CA GLY A 101 -8.12 7.95 7.61
C GLY A 101 -6.99 6.93 7.64
N ILE A 102 -6.93 6.12 6.59
CA ILE A 102 -5.88 5.12 6.38
C ILE A 102 -5.55 5.04 4.89
N TYR A 103 -4.27 4.96 4.58
CA TYR A 103 -3.75 4.80 3.24
C TYR A 103 -2.76 3.63 3.25
N ILE A 104 -2.99 2.63 2.40
CA ILE A 104 -2.06 1.51 2.21
C ILE A 104 -1.79 1.39 0.72
N ALA A 105 -0.55 1.60 0.30
CA ALA A 105 -0.13 1.36 -1.06
C ALA A 105 1.03 0.37 -1.11
N HIS A 106 0.95 -0.60 -2.02
CA HIS A 106 2.03 -1.52 -2.31
C HIS A 106 2.46 -1.42 -3.77
N ARG A 107 3.77 -1.29 -3.98
CA ARG A 107 4.37 -1.31 -5.30
C ARG A 107 4.63 -2.74 -5.76
N LEU A 108 4.32 -3.00 -7.01
CA LEU A 108 4.52 -4.26 -7.71
C LEU A 108 5.65 -4.13 -8.73
N GLY A 109 6.17 -5.25 -9.19
CA GLY A 109 7.36 -5.33 -10.04
C GLY A 109 8.64 -5.02 -9.27
N SER A 110 9.66 -4.55 -9.99
CA SER A 110 10.97 -4.25 -9.44
C SER A 110 10.98 -2.96 -8.61
N VAL A 111 11.57 -3.06 -7.41
CA VAL A 111 11.76 -1.98 -6.44
C VAL A 111 13.25 -1.90 -6.06
N PRO A 112 14.01 -0.98 -6.68
CA PRO A 112 15.43 -0.76 -6.40
C PRO A 112 15.73 -0.42 -4.93
N ILE A 113 16.99 -0.59 -4.53
CA ILE A 113 17.49 -0.15 -3.22
C ILE A 113 17.09 1.30 -2.92
N GLY A 114 16.62 1.54 -1.70
CA GLY A 114 16.23 2.87 -1.23
C GLY A 114 14.84 3.32 -1.65
N GLU A 115 14.21 2.64 -2.62
CA GLU A 115 12.84 2.93 -3.03
C GLU A 115 11.82 2.20 -2.14
N ALA A 116 10.65 2.83 -1.96
CA ALA A 116 9.58 2.27 -1.15
C ALA A 116 8.81 1.18 -1.92
N SER A 117 8.70 0.00 -1.32
CA SER A 117 7.81 -1.08 -1.76
C SER A 117 6.43 -0.98 -1.13
N ILE A 118 6.32 -0.38 0.06
CA ILE A 118 5.05 -0.17 0.76
C ILE A 118 5.01 1.21 1.42
N VAL A 119 3.84 1.83 1.39
CA VAL A 119 3.49 3.03 2.16
C VAL A 119 2.26 2.73 2.99
N VAL A 120 2.35 2.94 4.29
CA VAL A 120 1.20 2.93 5.21
C VAL A 120 1.13 4.28 5.88
N ALA A 121 -0.02 4.94 5.81
CA ALA A 121 -0.28 6.16 6.55
C ALA A 121 -1.61 6.07 7.28
N VAL A 122 -1.66 6.55 8.52
CA VAL A 122 -2.88 6.59 9.32
C VAL A 122 -3.05 7.94 10.01
N SER A 123 -4.29 8.40 10.15
CA SER A 123 -4.63 9.61 10.92
C SER A 123 -5.60 9.29 12.05
N ALA A 124 -5.40 9.93 13.20
CA ALA A 124 -6.26 9.78 14.37
C ALA A 124 -6.34 11.08 15.17
N GLY A 125 -7.33 11.19 16.06
CA GLY A 125 -7.47 12.34 16.95
C GLY A 125 -6.24 12.56 17.84
N HIS A 126 -5.52 11.49 18.20
CA HIS A 126 -4.33 11.55 19.04
C HIS A 126 -3.22 10.60 18.55
N ARG A 127 -1.97 10.93 18.92
CA ARG A 127 -0.77 10.17 18.51
C ARG A 127 -0.75 8.71 18.96
N GLY A 128 -1.30 8.40 20.14
CA GLY A 128 -1.26 7.04 20.72
C GLY A 128 -1.96 6.00 19.83
N PRO A 129 -3.25 6.20 19.50
CA PRO A 129 -3.94 5.34 18.54
C PRO A 129 -3.28 5.31 17.15
N ALA A 130 -2.80 6.45 16.64
CA ALA A 130 -2.15 6.49 15.32
C ALA A 130 -0.89 5.61 15.25
N TRP A 131 -0.01 5.67 16.25
CA TRP A 131 1.20 4.82 16.28
C TRP A 131 0.87 3.33 16.36
N ARG A 132 -0.03 2.94 17.28
CA ARG A 132 -0.42 1.53 17.43
C ARG A 132 -1.12 0.99 16.20
N ALA A 133 -1.96 1.80 15.55
CA ALA A 133 -2.61 1.40 14.32
C ALA A 133 -1.63 1.22 13.17
N GLY A 134 -0.67 2.15 13.01
CA GLY A 134 0.36 2.04 11.98
C GLY A 134 1.20 0.76 12.13
N GLU A 135 1.61 0.45 13.37
CA GLU A 135 2.32 -0.80 13.69
C GLU A 135 1.45 -2.03 13.41
N GLU A 136 0.21 -2.06 13.91
CA GLU A 136 -0.69 -3.20 13.73
C GLU A 136 -1.03 -3.48 12.27
N VAL A 137 -1.17 -2.45 11.44
CA VAL A 137 -1.42 -2.60 10.00
C VAL A 137 -0.22 -3.22 9.28
N LEU A 138 1.01 -2.99 9.76
CA LEU A 138 2.22 -3.55 9.14
C LEU A 138 2.49 -5.01 9.51
N GLU A 139 2.02 -5.43 10.68
CA GLU A 139 2.24 -6.78 11.21
C GLU A 139 1.09 -7.75 10.89
N ALA A 140 0.05 -7.29 10.20
CA ALA A 140 -1.17 -8.05 9.90
C ALA A 140 -1.10 -8.89 8.60
#